data_AF-A0A256LHI8-F1
#
_entry.id   AF-A0A256LHI8-F1
#
_cell.length_a   1.000
_cell.length_b   1.000
_cell.length_c   1.000
_cell.angle_alpha   90.00
_cell.angle_beta   90.00
_cell.angle_gamma   90.00
#
_symmetry.space_group_name_H-M   'P 1'
#
loop_
_entity.id
_entity.type
_entity.pdbx_description
1 polymer ?
#
loop_
_entity_poly.entity_id
_entity_poly.type
_entity_poly.pdbx_seq_one_letter_code
_entity_poly.pdbx_strand_id
1 'polypeptide(L)'
;MNIKDIEKDILTKAENNINPNTSSQLAQELQQKWGEYAFDITNKLQKQGYLVKCNFFMGGNFWLGYLTPLGTEYLKELSHSVKAENSSVYQNNFNSPVSITNFQQGNHNVIIEKKKDVDYSALLGTIEKINDLKSLYMKAQDYNPDFYKTLNELQKGAEKKESYGKLKKLWNKLQDILRSNSVSNISSIISTLISVCTAFK
;
A
#
# COMPACT_ATOMS: atom_id res chain seq x y z
N MET A 1 11.65 15.86 22.06
CA MET A 1 10.60 15.39 21.13
C MET A 1 10.75 13.88 21.00
N ASN A 2 9.70 13.10 21.30
CA ASN A 2 9.76 11.64 21.28
C ASN A 2 9.19 11.13 19.95
N ILE A 3 10.00 10.40 19.19
CA ILE A 3 9.60 9.85 17.88
C ILE A 3 8.34 8.96 18.04
N LYS A 4 8.22 8.24 19.15
CA LYS A 4 7.06 7.38 19.44
C LYS A 4 5.74 8.16 19.57
N ASP A 5 5.80 9.40 20.05
CA ASP A 5 4.60 10.25 20.16
C ASP A 5 4.12 10.69 18.78
N ILE A 6 5.05 10.97 17.86
CA ILE A 6 4.74 11.33 16.47
C ILE A 6 4.21 10.10 15.72
N GLU A 7 4.86 8.94 15.87
CA GLU A 7 4.40 7.68 15.28
C GLU A 7 2.97 7.35 15.74
N LYS A 8 2.69 7.46 17.05
CA LYS A 8 1.36 7.25 17.60
C LYS A 8 0.33 8.20 17.01
N ASP A 9 0.64 9.49 16.90
CA ASP A 9 -0.29 10.50 16.39
C ASP A 9 -0.60 10.27 14.89
N ILE A 10 0.42 9.95 14.09
CA ILE A 10 0.26 9.61 12.67
C ILE A 10 -0.64 8.38 12.52
N LEU A 11 -0.38 7.30 13.27
CA LEU A 11 -1.15 6.06 13.20
C LEU A 11 -2.60 6.27 13.67
N THR A 12 -2.81 7.07 14.72
CA THR A 12 -4.15 7.42 15.22
C THR A 12 -4.92 8.23 14.17
N LYS A 13 -4.28 9.19 13.49
CA LYS A 13 -4.91 9.95 12.41
C LYS A 13 -5.21 9.06 11.20
N ALA A 14 -4.36 8.09 10.90
CA ALA A 14 -4.58 7.13 9.82
C ALA A 14 -5.71 6.14 10.11
N GLU A 15 -5.92 5.77 11.38
CA GLU A 15 -7.07 4.97 11.83
C GLU A 15 -8.40 5.68 11.56
N ASN A 16 -8.43 7.00 11.76
CA ASN A 16 -9.61 7.84 11.55
C ASN A 16 -9.78 8.34 10.10
N ASN A 17 -8.93 7.87 9.18
CA ASN A 17 -8.97 8.32 7.80
C ASN A 17 -10.01 7.52 6.99
N ILE A 18 -11.25 8.01 6.99
CA ILE A 18 -12.41 7.29 6.45
C ILE A 18 -12.50 7.41 4.92
N ASN A 19 -11.91 8.44 4.31
CA ASN A 19 -11.94 8.63 2.85
C ASN A 19 -10.75 9.47 2.30
N PRO A 20 -10.49 9.45 0.98
CA PRO A 20 -9.39 10.21 0.37
C PRO A 20 -9.47 11.73 0.56
N ASN A 21 -10.66 12.29 0.79
CA ASN A 21 -10.82 13.73 0.97
C ASN A 21 -10.33 14.19 2.34
N THR A 22 -10.34 13.31 3.35
CA THR A 22 -9.78 13.60 4.68
C THR A 22 -8.26 13.42 4.75
N SER A 23 -7.65 12.65 3.84
CA SER A 23 -6.20 12.37 3.82
C SER A 23 -5.32 13.62 3.78
N SER A 24 -5.69 14.63 2.97
CA SER A 24 -4.87 15.85 2.84
C SER A 24 -5.01 16.76 4.06
N GLN A 25 -6.21 16.82 4.65
CA GLN A 25 -6.46 17.62 5.85
C GLN A 25 -5.72 17.03 7.06
N LEU A 26 -5.81 15.71 7.26
CA LEU A 26 -5.12 15.03 8.37
C LEU A 26 -3.60 15.15 8.24
N ALA A 27 -3.06 15.11 7.01
CA ALA A 27 -1.64 15.36 6.77
C ALA A 27 -1.23 16.80 7.12
N GLN A 28 -2.06 17.80 6.76
CA GLN A 28 -1.81 19.19 7.15
C GLN A 28 -1.83 19.39 8.67
N GLU A 29 -2.77 18.76 9.38
CA GLU A 29 -2.80 18.80 10.86
C GLU A 29 -1.52 18.22 11.47
N LEU A 30 -1.05 17.09 10.93
CA LEU A 30 0.20 16.46 11.36
C LEU A 30 1.42 17.35 11.07
N GLN A 31 1.48 17.99 9.91
CA GLN A 31 2.56 18.90 9.53
C GLN A 31 2.53 20.21 10.34
N GLN A 32 1.36 20.75 10.67
CA GLN A 32 1.23 21.93 11.54
C GLN A 32 1.75 21.63 12.95
N LYS A 33 1.53 20.41 13.45
CA LYS A 33 1.94 20.01 14.80
C LYS A 33 3.41 19.58 14.88
N TRP A 34 3.88 18.79 13.91
CA TRP A 34 5.18 18.13 13.96
C TRP A 34 6.19 18.62 12.92
N GLY A 35 5.81 19.56 12.06
CA GLY A 35 6.68 20.09 11.01
C GLY A 35 7.15 19.01 10.04
N GLU A 36 8.42 19.11 9.63
CA GLU A 36 9.06 18.20 8.67
C GLU A 36 9.09 16.74 9.17
N TYR A 37 9.11 16.52 10.50
CA TYR A 37 9.12 15.18 11.08
C TYR A 37 7.85 14.38 10.77
N ALA A 38 6.70 15.04 10.52
CA ALA A 38 5.49 14.37 10.09
C ALA A 38 5.69 13.62 8.77
N PHE A 39 6.40 14.24 7.82
CA PHE A 39 6.67 13.66 6.51
C PHE A 39 7.62 12.47 6.62
N ASP A 40 8.77 12.65 7.27
CA ASP A 40 9.80 11.62 7.39
C ASP A 40 9.31 10.39 8.14
N ILE A 41 8.58 10.60 9.25
CA ILE A 41 8.07 9.51 10.07
C ILE A 41 6.90 8.82 9.36
N THR A 42 6.02 9.54 8.65
CA THR A 42 4.97 8.90 7.84
C THR A 42 5.58 8.04 6.72
N ASN A 43 6.63 8.52 6.06
CA ASN A 43 7.36 7.77 5.03
C ASN A 43 8.04 6.53 5.61
N LYS A 44 8.65 6.65 6.79
CA LYS A 44 9.22 5.51 7.53
C LYS A 44 8.14 4.47 7.86
N LEU A 45 7.01 4.88 8.44
CA LEU A 45 5.90 4.00 8.80
C LEU A 45 5.30 3.29 7.58
N GLN A 46 5.20 3.97 6.43
CA GLN A 46 4.80 3.32 5.18
C GLN A 46 5.82 2.26 4.73
N LYS A 47 7.13 2.59 4.74
CA LYS A 47 8.19 1.64 4.35
C LYS A 47 8.25 0.41 5.24
N GLN A 48 7.88 0.56 6.51
CA GLN A 48 7.79 -0.53 7.48
C GLN A 48 6.47 -1.32 7.38
N GLY A 49 5.54 -0.90 6.51
CA GLY A 49 4.28 -1.61 6.28
C GLY A 49 3.17 -1.30 7.29
N TYR A 50 3.36 -0.33 8.18
CA TYR A 50 2.33 0.10 9.15
C TYR A 50 1.23 0.96 8.49
N LEU A 51 1.56 1.63 7.38
CA LEU A 51 0.64 2.45 6.59
C LEU A 51 0.67 2.02 5.13
N VAL A 52 -0.46 2.19 4.44
CA VAL A 52 -0.58 1.95 2.99
C VAL A 52 -1.24 3.12 2.29
N LYS A 53 -0.93 3.27 0.99
CA LYS A 53 -1.51 4.32 0.12
C LYS A 53 -1.21 5.75 0.58
N CYS A 54 -0.10 6.01 1.27
CA CYS A 54 0.37 7.38 1.44
C CYS A 54 0.96 7.87 0.10
N ASN A 55 0.69 9.13 -0.25
CA ASN A 55 1.29 9.78 -1.41
C ASN A 55 2.20 10.89 -0.93
N PHE A 56 3.47 10.89 -1.35
CA PHE A 56 4.46 11.88 -0.95
C PHE A 56 4.79 12.77 -2.14
N PHE A 57 4.81 14.08 -1.92
CA PHE A 57 5.03 15.10 -2.95
C PHE A 57 6.35 15.83 -2.74
N MET A 58 6.88 16.38 -3.83
CA MET A 58 8.02 17.31 -3.78
C MET A 58 7.68 18.50 -2.86
N GLY A 59 8.59 18.88 -1.98
CA GLY A 59 8.39 19.99 -1.02
C GLY A 59 7.88 19.57 0.37
N GLY A 60 7.94 18.28 0.72
CA GLY A 60 7.66 17.81 2.09
C GLY A 60 6.18 17.62 2.43
N ASN A 61 5.29 17.72 1.44
CA ASN A 61 3.86 17.47 1.58
C ASN A 61 3.47 16.02 1.31
N PHE A 62 2.38 15.56 1.92
CA PHE A 62 1.89 14.20 1.69
C PHE A 62 0.38 14.08 1.89
N TRP A 63 -0.20 12.99 1.36
CA TRP A 63 -1.53 12.52 1.72
C TRP A 63 -1.39 11.34 2.66
N LEU A 64 -2.05 11.43 3.81
CA LEU A 64 -2.04 10.36 4.79
C LEU A 64 -2.78 9.14 4.23
N GLY A 65 -2.17 7.98 4.41
CA GLY A 65 -2.72 6.70 3.96
C GLY A 65 -3.67 6.09 4.97
N TYR A 66 -3.84 4.78 4.88
CA TYR A 66 -4.67 3.99 5.77
C TYR A 66 -3.81 3.08 6.63
N LEU A 67 -4.31 2.78 7.82
CA LEU A 67 -3.69 1.85 8.75
C LEU A 67 -3.74 0.41 8.18
N THR A 68 -2.64 -0.33 8.29
CA THR A 68 -2.63 -1.78 8.03
C THR A 68 -2.92 -2.56 9.31
N PRO A 69 -3.25 -3.87 9.23
CA PRO A 69 -3.33 -4.71 10.43
C PRO A 69 -2.05 -4.66 11.29
N LEU A 70 -0.87 -4.61 10.65
CA LEU A 70 0.41 -4.46 11.35
C LEU A 70 0.52 -3.09 12.04
N GLY A 71 0.05 -2.02 11.38
CA GLY A 71 -0.04 -0.68 11.96
C GLY A 71 -1.00 -0.59 13.14
N THR A 72 -2.11 -1.33 13.10
CA THR A 72 -3.06 -1.44 14.21
C THR A 72 -2.43 -2.07 15.44
N GLU A 73 -1.72 -3.18 15.28
CA GLU A 73 -1.02 -3.83 16.40
C GLU A 73 0.09 -2.92 16.95
N TYR A 74 0.87 -2.27 16.09
CA TYR A 74 1.89 -1.32 16.54
C TYR A 74 1.30 -0.10 17.27
N LEU A 75 0.17 0.43 16.82
CA LEU A 75 -0.55 1.51 17.51
C LEU A 75 -1.05 1.06 18.90
N LYS A 76 -1.50 -0.19 19.05
CA LYS A 76 -1.83 -0.76 20.35
C LYS A 76 -0.58 -0.80 21.25
N GLU A 77 0.55 -1.30 20.78
CA GLU A 77 1.80 -1.35 21.56
C GLU A 77 2.22 0.05 22.05
N LEU A 78 2.19 1.04 21.17
CA LEU A 78 2.47 2.44 21.51
C LEU A 78 1.47 2.99 22.56
N SER A 79 0.21 2.57 22.49
CA SER A 79 -0.83 3.00 23.43
C SER A 79 -0.73 2.31 24.79
N HIS A 80 -0.26 1.06 24.85
CA HIS A 80 0.00 0.33 26.09
C HIS A 80 1.30 0.77 26.77
N SER A 81 2.29 1.26 26.01
CA SER A 81 3.55 1.78 26.56
C SER A 81 3.41 3.02 27.46
N VAL A 82 2.24 3.70 27.42
CA VAL A 82 1.91 4.83 28.31
C VAL A 82 1.30 4.35 29.64
N LYS A 83 0.86 3.09 29.75
CA LYS A 83 0.26 2.51 30.97
C LYS A 83 1.15 1.47 31.68
N ALA A 84 2.33 1.17 31.14
CA ALA A 84 3.19 0.10 31.67
C ALA A 84 4.56 0.63 32.15
N GLU A 85 4.57 1.70 32.94
CA GLU A 85 5.50 1.72 34.08
C GLU A 85 4.89 0.80 35.15
N ASN A 86 5.10 -0.50 34.95
CA ASN A 86 5.16 -1.58 35.96
C ASN A 86 4.66 -2.91 35.38
N SER A 87 5.45 -3.95 35.66
CA SER A 87 5.21 -5.39 35.47
C SER A 87 5.58 -6.04 34.13
N SER A 88 6.82 -6.54 34.15
CA SER A 88 7.27 -7.89 33.78
C SER A 88 6.87 -8.54 32.44
N VAL A 89 7.91 -8.74 31.63
CA VAL A 89 8.29 -9.98 30.93
C VAL A 89 7.20 -10.65 30.11
N TYR A 90 7.25 -10.44 28.79
CA TYR A 90 7.16 -11.55 27.83
C TYR A 90 8.24 -11.38 26.77
N GLN A 91 9.28 -12.21 26.89
CA GLN A 91 10.18 -12.50 25.79
C GLN A 91 9.42 -13.33 24.76
N ASN A 92 9.50 -12.95 23.48
CA ASN A 92 9.52 -13.94 22.41
C ASN A 92 10.59 -13.55 21.39
N ASN A 93 11.46 -14.52 21.18
CA ASN A 93 12.72 -14.42 20.45
C ASN A 93 12.49 -14.27 18.96
N PHE A 94 13.17 -13.29 18.35
CA PHE A 94 13.70 -13.44 16.99
C PHE A 94 15.11 -12.86 16.95
N ASN A 95 16.07 -13.62 17.49
CA ASN A 95 17.47 -13.46 17.13
C ASN A 95 17.67 -14.13 15.76
N SER A 96 17.96 -13.32 14.75
CA SER A 96 18.86 -13.75 13.67
C SER A 96 19.94 -12.68 13.53
N PRO A 97 21.23 -13.01 13.71
CA PRO A 97 22.32 -12.06 13.57
C PRO A 97 22.66 -11.96 12.09
N VAL A 98 22.30 -10.84 11.45
CA VAL A 98 22.94 -10.46 10.18
C VAL A 98 23.80 -9.23 10.44
N SER A 99 25.09 -9.50 10.39
CA SER A 99 26.23 -8.62 10.61
C SER A 99 26.02 -7.20 10.08
N ILE A 100 26.17 -6.22 10.97
CA ILE A 100 26.39 -4.82 10.60
C ILE A 100 27.85 -4.73 10.14
N THR A 101 28.10 -4.95 8.85
CA THR A 101 29.37 -4.58 8.23
C THR A 101 29.22 -3.22 7.56
N ASN A 102 29.84 -2.23 8.22
CA ASN A 102 30.41 -0.99 7.69
C ASN A 102 29.47 0.02 7.03
N PHE A 103 29.13 1.04 7.83
CA PHE A 103 29.00 2.42 7.34
C PHE A 103 30.34 2.84 6.71
N GLN A 104 30.41 2.82 5.38
CA GLN A 104 31.28 3.73 4.64
C GLN A 104 30.38 4.76 3.95
N GLN A 105 30.41 5.98 4.50
CA GLN A 105 30.10 7.17 3.72
C GLN A 105 31.12 7.28 2.59
N GLY A 106 30.63 7.28 1.36
CA GLY A 106 31.42 7.52 0.17
C GLY A 106 30.48 7.82 -0.98
N ASN A 107 30.56 9.05 -1.48
CA ASN A 107 29.89 9.58 -2.67
C ASN A 107 29.57 8.51 -3.72
N HIS A 108 28.33 8.48 -4.20
CA HIS A 108 27.95 8.55 -5.62
C HIS A 108 26.43 8.72 -5.68
N ASN A 109 25.96 9.83 -6.28
CA ASN A 109 24.61 9.92 -6.82
C ASN A 109 24.45 8.85 -7.90
N VAL A 110 24.08 7.63 -7.52
CA VAL A 110 23.52 6.67 -8.46
C VAL A 110 22.02 6.85 -8.37
N ILE A 111 21.46 7.51 -9.39
CA ILE A 111 20.03 7.43 -9.67
C ILE A 111 19.74 5.95 -9.87
N ILE A 112 19.19 5.28 -8.85
CA ILE A 112 18.63 3.94 -9.01
C ILE A 112 17.39 4.14 -9.88
N GLU A 113 17.54 4.02 -11.20
CA GLU A 113 16.41 3.85 -12.08
C GLU A 113 15.64 2.62 -11.57
N LYS A 114 14.44 2.84 -11.00
CA LYS A 114 13.51 1.74 -10.72
C LYS A 114 13.28 1.02 -12.03
N LYS A 115 13.88 -0.16 -12.16
CA LYS A 115 13.60 -1.07 -13.27
C LYS A 115 12.11 -1.36 -13.23
N LYS A 116 11.41 -1.00 -14.31
CA LYS A 116 9.98 -1.30 -14.50
C LYS A 116 9.85 -2.79 -14.71
N ASP A 117 9.80 -3.53 -13.62
CA ASP A 117 9.75 -4.98 -13.62
C ASP A 117 8.32 -5.47 -13.34
N VAL A 118 7.94 -6.54 -14.04
CA VAL A 118 6.67 -7.22 -13.84
C VAL A 118 6.92 -8.52 -13.08
N ASP A 119 6.28 -8.67 -11.93
CA ASP A 119 6.15 -9.95 -11.26
C ASP A 119 4.98 -10.73 -11.89
N TYR A 120 5.33 -11.51 -12.92
CA TYR A 120 4.36 -12.29 -13.70
C TYR A 120 3.61 -13.33 -12.85
N SER A 121 4.24 -13.87 -11.80
CA SER A 121 3.59 -14.84 -10.92
C SER A 121 2.51 -14.17 -10.07
N ALA A 122 2.82 -13.00 -9.50
CA ALA A 122 1.83 -12.22 -8.76
C ALA A 122 0.68 -11.74 -9.66
N LEU A 123 0.99 -11.37 -10.92
CA LEU A 123 -0.02 -10.97 -11.90
C LEU A 123 -0.97 -12.11 -12.23
N LEU A 124 -0.44 -13.28 -12.58
CA LEU A 124 -1.25 -14.46 -12.93
C LEU A 124 -2.07 -14.95 -11.73
N GLY A 125 -1.49 -15.02 -10.54
CA GLY A 125 -2.23 -15.41 -9.33
C GLY A 125 -3.34 -14.42 -8.96
N THR A 126 -3.19 -13.14 -9.30
CA THR A 126 -4.29 -12.16 -9.13
C THR A 126 -5.39 -12.37 -10.18
N ILE A 127 -5.02 -12.64 -11.44
CA ILE A 127 -5.97 -12.91 -12.51
C ILE A 127 -6.82 -14.16 -12.20
N GLU A 128 -6.21 -15.21 -11.64
CA GLU A 128 -6.90 -16.42 -11.22
C GLU A 128 -7.98 -16.12 -10.17
N LYS A 129 -7.64 -15.38 -9.11
CA LYS A 129 -8.61 -14.96 -8.08
C LYS A 129 -9.75 -14.09 -8.64
N ILE A 130 -9.48 -13.30 -9.67
CA ILE A 130 -10.53 -12.52 -10.36
C ILE A 130 -11.44 -13.47 -11.15
N ASN A 131 -10.87 -14.48 -11.82
CA ASN A 131 -11.62 -15.46 -12.59
C ASN A 131 -12.54 -16.33 -11.70
N ASP A 132 -12.17 -16.60 -10.44
CA ASP A 132 -13.06 -17.27 -9.48
C ASP A 132 -14.40 -16.52 -9.28
N LEU A 133 -14.37 -15.19 -9.45
CA LEU A 133 -15.54 -14.33 -9.30
C LEU A 133 -16.33 -14.14 -10.61
N LYS A 134 -15.95 -14.81 -11.70
CA LYS A 134 -16.52 -14.60 -13.04
C LYS A 134 -18.02 -14.78 -13.12
N SER A 135 -18.53 -15.89 -12.59
CA SER A 135 -19.98 -16.16 -12.63
C SER A 135 -20.77 -15.10 -11.86
N LEU A 136 -20.21 -14.60 -10.74
CA LEU A 136 -20.84 -13.58 -9.91
C LEU A 136 -20.78 -12.21 -10.60
N TYR A 137 -19.65 -11.84 -11.18
CA TYR A 137 -19.49 -10.55 -11.86
C TYR A 137 -20.35 -10.46 -13.14
N MET A 138 -20.48 -11.55 -13.90
CA MET A 138 -21.33 -11.58 -15.11
C MET A 138 -22.83 -11.40 -14.81
N LYS A 139 -23.25 -11.67 -13.56
CA LYS A 139 -24.62 -11.48 -13.09
C LYS A 139 -24.82 -10.14 -12.36
N ALA A 140 -23.74 -9.39 -12.12
CA ALA A 140 -23.81 -8.12 -11.43
C ALA A 140 -24.43 -7.05 -12.35
N GLN A 141 -25.17 -6.11 -11.75
CA GLN A 141 -25.85 -5.03 -12.48
C GLN A 141 -24.87 -4.14 -13.26
N ASP A 142 -23.63 -4.06 -12.79
CA ASP A 142 -22.55 -3.26 -13.31
C ASP A 142 -21.53 -4.09 -14.11
N TYR A 143 -21.96 -5.26 -14.60
CA TYR A 143 -21.17 -6.09 -15.48
C TYR A 143 -20.78 -5.33 -16.74
N ASN A 144 -19.48 -5.29 -17.03
CA ASN A 144 -18.96 -4.80 -18.29
C ASN A 144 -18.28 -5.95 -19.08
N PRO A 145 -18.78 -6.30 -20.28
CA PRO A 145 -18.21 -7.39 -21.08
C PRO A 145 -16.76 -7.14 -21.53
N ASP A 146 -16.33 -5.88 -21.63
CA ASP A 146 -14.95 -5.53 -21.97
C ASP A 146 -13.97 -5.85 -20.85
N PHE A 147 -14.44 -6.05 -19.61
CA PHE A 147 -13.60 -6.40 -18.48
C PHE A 147 -12.91 -7.75 -18.70
N TYR A 148 -13.69 -8.83 -18.91
CA TYR A 148 -13.11 -10.16 -19.11
C TYR A 148 -12.37 -10.30 -20.43
N LYS A 149 -12.74 -9.53 -21.46
CA LYS A 149 -11.95 -9.44 -22.69
C LYS A 149 -10.56 -8.86 -22.40
N THR A 150 -10.49 -7.74 -21.69
CA THR A 150 -9.23 -7.09 -21.32
C THR A 150 -8.41 -7.96 -20.35
N LEU A 151 -9.07 -8.68 -19.43
CA LEU A 151 -8.42 -9.60 -18.49
C LEU A 151 -7.77 -10.79 -19.22
N ASN A 152 -8.45 -11.37 -20.21
CA ASN A 152 -7.91 -12.45 -21.04
C ASN A 152 -6.70 -11.99 -21.88
N GLU A 153 -6.75 -10.77 -22.41
CA GLU A 153 -5.62 -10.17 -23.13
C GLU A 153 -4.42 -9.96 -22.21
N LEU A 154 -4.66 -9.48 -20.99
CA LEU A 154 -3.63 -9.32 -19.96
C LEU A 154 -3.03 -10.67 -19.57
N GLN A 155 -3.85 -11.70 -19.36
CA GLN A 155 -3.39 -13.05 -19.02
C GLN A 155 -2.47 -13.60 -20.10
N LYS A 156 -2.89 -13.56 -21.37
CA LYS A 156 -2.08 -14.00 -22.51
C LYS A 156 -0.77 -13.21 -22.62
N GLY A 157 -0.82 -11.91 -22.35
CA GLY A 157 0.38 -11.08 -22.33
C GLY A 157 1.34 -11.45 -21.20
N ALA A 158 0.82 -11.78 -20.01
CA ALA A 158 1.61 -12.22 -18.87
C ALA A 158 2.26 -13.59 -19.11
N GLU A 159 1.51 -14.56 -19.68
CA GLU A 159 2.01 -15.89 -20.07
C GLU A 159 3.13 -15.79 -21.11
N LYS A 160 3.02 -14.85 -22.05
CA LYS A 160 4.04 -14.55 -23.07
C LYS A 160 5.18 -13.67 -22.56
N LYS A 161 5.16 -13.27 -21.29
CA LYS A 161 6.12 -12.35 -20.67
C LYS A 161 6.31 -11.05 -21.46
N GLU A 162 5.20 -10.45 -21.91
CA GLU A 162 5.24 -9.20 -22.65
C GLU A 162 5.78 -8.03 -21.80
N SER A 163 6.12 -6.94 -22.48
CA SER A 163 6.76 -5.78 -21.85
C SER A 163 5.87 -5.12 -20.79
N TYR A 164 6.52 -4.57 -19.75
CA TYR A 164 5.87 -3.82 -18.68
C TYR A 164 4.85 -2.80 -19.20
N GLY A 165 5.24 -1.99 -20.20
CA GLY A 165 4.38 -0.93 -20.72
C GLY A 165 3.07 -1.45 -21.31
N LYS A 166 3.13 -2.58 -22.02
CA LYS A 166 1.96 -3.21 -22.62
C LYS A 166 1.02 -3.78 -21.55
N LEU A 167 1.58 -4.51 -20.59
CA LEU A 167 0.81 -5.10 -19.49
C LEU A 167 0.22 -4.03 -18.56
N LYS A 168 0.98 -2.97 -18.26
CA LYS A 168 0.52 -1.86 -17.41
C LYS A 168 -0.64 -1.10 -18.07
N LYS A 169 -0.62 -0.95 -19.40
CA LYS A 169 -1.72 -0.34 -20.15
C LYS A 169 -3.01 -1.16 -20.03
N LEU A 170 -2.93 -2.49 -20.20
CA LEU A 170 -4.07 -3.39 -20.02
C LEU A 170 -4.56 -3.39 -18.56
N TRP A 171 -3.63 -3.38 -17.60
CA TRP A 171 -3.93 -3.30 -16.18
C TRP A 171 -4.68 -2.03 -15.77
N ASN A 172 -4.23 -0.87 -16.26
CA ASN A 172 -4.91 0.40 -15.99
C ASN A 172 -6.30 0.43 -16.63
N LYS A 173 -6.45 -0.12 -17.84
CA LYS A 173 -7.76 -0.23 -18.51
C LYS A 173 -8.76 -1.06 -17.69
N LEU A 174 -8.32 -2.14 -17.04
CA LEU A 174 -9.18 -2.92 -16.12
C LEU A 174 -9.65 -2.08 -14.93
N GLN A 175 -8.77 -1.27 -14.34
CA GLN A 175 -9.14 -0.36 -13.25
C GLN A 175 -10.17 0.68 -13.69
N ASP A 176 -9.99 1.27 -14.87
CA ASP A 176 -10.90 2.28 -15.40
C ASP A 176 -12.30 1.71 -15.68
N ILE A 177 -12.37 0.47 -16.18
CA ILE A 177 -13.64 -0.24 -16.39
C ILE A 177 -14.38 -0.43 -15.07
N LEU A 178 -13.70 -0.82 -14.00
CA LEU A 178 -14.36 -1.00 -12.70
C LEU A 178 -14.71 0.33 -12.04
N ARG A 179 -13.87 1.36 -12.18
CA ARG A 179 -14.11 2.69 -11.59
C ARG A 179 -15.33 3.38 -12.20
N SER A 180 -15.61 3.14 -13.47
CA SER A 180 -16.80 3.66 -14.15
C SER A 180 -18.09 2.89 -13.80
N ASN A 181 -17.99 1.75 -13.12
CA ASN A 181 -19.08 0.81 -12.90
C ASN A 181 -19.32 0.44 -11.43
N SER A 182 -18.49 0.88 -10.46
CA SER A 182 -18.46 0.31 -9.09
C SER A 182 -19.70 0.62 -8.22
N VAL A 183 -20.81 -0.06 -8.49
CA VAL A 183 -22.04 0.00 -7.68
C VAL A 183 -22.27 -1.32 -6.94
N SER A 184 -21.73 -2.45 -7.43
CA SER A 184 -21.93 -3.76 -6.80
C SER A 184 -20.80 -4.18 -5.85
N ASN A 185 -21.17 -5.04 -4.87
CA ASN A 185 -20.22 -5.68 -3.95
C ASN A 185 -19.14 -6.50 -4.70
N ILE A 186 -19.49 -7.12 -5.83
CA ILE A 186 -18.54 -7.94 -6.61
C ILE A 186 -17.51 -7.06 -7.33
N SER A 187 -17.91 -5.96 -7.96
CA SER A 187 -16.98 -5.00 -8.56
C SER A 187 -16.02 -4.41 -7.52
N SER A 188 -16.50 -4.19 -6.29
CA SER A 188 -15.68 -3.70 -5.18
C SER A 188 -14.63 -4.72 -4.74
N ILE A 189 -14.98 -6.01 -4.68
CA ILE A 189 -14.04 -7.10 -4.37
C ILE A 189 -12.98 -7.20 -5.47
N ILE A 190 -13.38 -7.21 -6.74
CA ILE A 190 -12.45 -7.27 -7.88
C ILE A 190 -11.51 -6.06 -7.89
N SER A 191 -12.04 -4.86 -7.64
CA SER A 191 -11.24 -3.62 -7.53
C SER A 191 -10.21 -3.70 -6.41
N THR A 192 -10.57 -4.36 -5.30
CA THR A 192 -9.66 -4.59 -4.18
C THR A 192 -8.53 -5.54 -4.57
N LEU A 193 -8.84 -6.68 -5.21
CA LEU A 193 -7.85 -7.64 -5.70
C LEU A 193 -6.84 -6.99 -6.65
N ILE A 194 -7.33 -6.12 -7.55
CA ILE A 194 -6.48 -5.34 -8.45
C ILE A 194 -5.63 -4.33 -7.67
N SER A 195 -6.19 -3.66 -6.67
CA SER A 195 -5.46 -2.64 -5.90
C SER A 195 -4.32 -3.22 -5.05
N VAL A 196 -4.47 -4.45 -4.55
CA VAL A 196 -3.47 -5.12 -3.70
C VAL A 196 -2.44 -5.90 -4.51
N CYS A 197 -2.62 -6.02 -5.82
CA CYS A 197 -1.66 -6.69 -6.70
C CYS A 197 -0.35 -5.90 -6.79
N THR A 198 0.74 -6.52 -6.35
CA THR A 198 2.09 -5.93 -6.35
C THR A 198 2.87 -6.25 -7.62
N ALA A 199 2.20 -6.67 -8.70
CA ALA A 199 2.84 -7.18 -9.90
C ALA A 199 3.63 -6.15 -10.70
N PHE A 200 3.35 -4.86 -10.52
CA PHE A 200 4.01 -3.77 -11.27
C PHE A 200 4.82 -2.91 -10.29
N LYS A 201 6.15 -2.92 -10.40
CA LYS A 201 7.09 -2.22 -9.50
C LYS A 201 7.81 -1.05 -10.17
#